data_AF-A0AAV0WLZ2-F1
#
_entry.id   AF-A0AAV0WLZ2-F1
#
_cell.length_a   1.000
_cell.length_b   1.000
_cell.length_c   1.000
_cell.angle_alpha   90.00
_cell.angle_beta   90.00
_cell.angle_gamma   90.00
#
_symmetry.space_group_name_H-M   'P 1'
#
loop_
_entity.id
_entity.type
_entity.pdbx_description
1 polymer ?
#
loop_
_entity_poly.entity_id
_entity_poly.type
_entity_poly.pdbx_seq_one_letter_code
_entity_poly.pdbx_strand_id
1 'polypeptide(L)'
;MESRSFNVMDDEKLIEVIRNYPVIYKLSDKNYKDNCIKDNVWKEISQSIVKNVNDCKTRWRTIRDSYKKNLKKRRLGTGSAATTKSKYNDDSLSFLDNIENERR
;
A
#
# COMPACT_ATOMS: atom_id res chain seq x y z
N MET A 1 16.18 -21.79 4.47
CA MET A 1 14.93 -21.24 3.91
C MET A 1 15.10 -19.74 3.89
N GLU A 2 15.23 -19.15 2.70
CA GLU A 2 15.58 -17.75 2.54
C GLU A 2 14.47 -16.85 3.12
N SER A 3 14.73 -16.23 4.27
CA SER A 3 13.88 -15.17 4.81
C SER A 3 14.00 -13.95 3.90
N ARG A 4 13.26 -13.93 2.79
CA ARG A 4 13.27 -12.83 1.83
C ARG A 4 12.49 -11.63 2.40
N SER A 5 13.11 -10.96 3.36
CA SER A 5 12.69 -9.65 3.85
C SER A 5 12.50 -8.68 2.68
N PHE A 6 11.42 -7.90 2.70
CA PHE A 6 11.19 -6.84 1.70
C PHE A 6 12.19 -5.71 1.89
N ASN A 7 12.88 -5.35 0.80
CA ASN A 7 13.69 -4.14 0.70
C ASN A 7 12.93 -3.00 0.00
N VAL A 8 13.56 -1.84 -0.13
CA VAL A 8 12.94 -0.64 -0.74
C VAL A 8 12.51 -0.89 -2.19
N MET A 9 13.31 -1.62 -2.99
CA MET A 9 12.97 -1.92 -4.38
C MET A 9 11.81 -2.91 -4.50
N ASP A 10 11.74 -3.91 -3.60
CA ASP A 10 10.61 -4.83 -3.52
C ASP A 10 9.32 -4.07 -3.12
N ASP A 11 9.45 -3.08 -2.23
CA ASP A 11 8.33 -2.23 -1.83
C ASP A 11 7.83 -1.38 -3.00
N GLU A 12 8.74 -0.75 -3.75
CA GLU A 12 8.40 0.03 -4.93
C GLU A 12 7.66 -0.82 -5.96
N LYS A 13 8.19 -2.01 -6.29
CA LYS A 13 7.50 -2.96 -7.18
C LYS A 13 6.13 -3.37 -6.64
N LEU A 14 6.03 -3.67 -5.35
CA LEU A 14 4.77 -4.03 -4.72
C LEU A 14 3.74 -2.89 -4.85
N ILE A 15 4.16 -1.65 -4.62
CA ILE A 15 3.31 -0.46 -4.75
C ILE A 15 2.87 -0.27 -6.21
N GLU A 16 3.80 -0.37 -7.17
CA GLU A 16 3.52 -0.22 -8.60
C GLU A 16 2.53 -1.28 -9.10
N VAL A 17 2.72 -2.54 -8.73
CA VAL A 17 1.80 -3.60 -9.13
C VAL A 17 0.43 -3.37 -8.48
N ILE A 18 0.37 -3.08 -7.17
CA ILE A 18 -0.89 -2.81 -6.48
C ILE A 18 -1.63 -1.61 -7.06
N ARG A 19 -0.92 -0.58 -7.53
CA ARG A 19 -1.51 0.59 -8.21
C ARG A 19 -2.34 0.21 -9.42
N ASN A 20 -2.00 -0.88 -10.12
CA ASN A 20 -2.79 -1.39 -11.25
C ASN A 20 -4.05 -2.16 -10.82
N TYR A 21 -4.17 -2.52 -9.55
CA TYR A 21 -5.27 -3.31 -9.01
C TYR A 21 -6.10 -2.53 -7.97
N PRO A 22 -7.03 -1.65 -8.41
CA PRO A 22 -7.85 -0.85 -7.51
C PRO A 22 -8.66 -1.69 -6.51
N VAL A 23 -9.04 -2.91 -6.86
CA VAL A 23 -9.76 -3.84 -5.96
C VAL A 23 -9.04 -4.13 -4.63
N ILE A 24 -7.71 -3.93 -4.57
CA ILE A 24 -6.93 -4.13 -3.33
C ILE A 24 -7.09 -2.97 -2.35
N TYR A 25 -7.28 -1.75 -2.85
CA TYR A 25 -7.12 -0.54 -2.05
C TYR A 25 -8.27 0.48 -2.17
N LYS A 26 -9.08 0.41 -3.24
CA LYS A 26 -10.22 1.29 -3.53
C LYS A 26 -11.52 0.68 -3.00
N LEU A 27 -12.12 1.33 -2.01
CA LEU A 27 -13.37 0.89 -1.37
C LEU A 27 -14.59 1.03 -2.28
N SER A 28 -14.58 2.01 -3.19
CA SER A 28 -15.65 2.20 -4.20
C SER A 28 -15.60 1.23 -5.37
N ASP A 29 -14.60 0.36 -5.44
CA ASP A 29 -14.61 -0.67 -6.46
C ASP A 29 -15.75 -1.65 -6.18
N LYS A 30 -16.60 -1.92 -7.18
CA LYS A 30 -17.72 -2.87 -7.04
C LYS A 30 -17.23 -4.27 -6.64
N ASN A 31 -16.02 -4.63 -7.06
CA ASN A 31 -15.38 -5.90 -6.77
C ASN A 31 -14.63 -5.90 -5.44
N TYR A 32 -14.56 -4.77 -4.71
CA TYR A 32 -13.89 -4.72 -3.41
C TYR A 32 -14.52 -5.66 -2.38
N LYS A 33 -15.82 -5.94 -2.48
CA LYS A 33 -16.48 -6.92 -1.58
C LYS A 33 -16.23 -8.38 -1.98
N ASP A 34 -15.67 -8.61 -3.17
CA ASP A 34 -15.42 -9.94 -3.67
C ASP A 34 -14.04 -10.46 -3.20
N ASN A 35 -14.08 -11.40 -2.26
CA ASN A 35 -12.87 -12.01 -1.72
C ASN A 35 -12.17 -12.91 -2.74
N CYS A 36 -12.89 -13.51 -3.69
CA CYS A 36 -12.30 -14.37 -4.71
C CYS A 36 -11.42 -13.54 -5.65
N ILE A 37 -11.92 -12.39 -6.10
CA ILE A 37 -11.16 -11.46 -6.96
C ILE A 37 -9.93 -10.95 -6.21
N LYS A 38 -10.08 -10.55 -4.94
CA LYS A 38 -8.95 -10.11 -4.12
C LYS A 38 -7.89 -11.19 -3.96
N ASP A 39 -8.29 -12.43 -3.69
CA ASP A 39 -7.33 -13.53 -3.54
C ASP A 39 -6.57 -13.79 -4.85
N ASN A 40 -7.27 -13.78 -5.99
CA ASN A 40 -6.65 -13.94 -7.30
C ASN A 40 -5.65 -12.83 -7.59
N VAL A 41 -6.04 -11.57 -7.37
CA VAL A 41 -5.15 -10.43 -7.56
C VAL A 41 -3.93 -10.50 -6.65
N TRP A 42 -4.10 -10.91 -5.39
CA TRP A 42 -2.97 -11.10 -4.49
C TRP A 42 -2.02 -12.20 -4.95
N LYS A 43 -2.54 -13.29 -5.55
CA LYS A 43 -1.71 -14.33 -6.17
C LYS A 43 -0.91 -13.76 -7.34
N GLU A 44 -1.55 -13.03 -8.24
CA GLU A 44 -0.88 -12.36 -9.38
C GLU A 44 0.24 -11.41 -8.91
N ILE A 45 -0.05 -10.56 -7.91
CA ILE A 45 0.94 -9.67 -7.30
C ILE A 45 2.13 -10.48 -6.77
N SER A 46 1.84 -11.53 -6.00
CA SER A 46 2.87 -12.37 -5.37
C SER A 46 3.77 -13.06 -6.40
N GLN A 47 3.20 -13.50 -7.52
CA GLN A 47 3.94 -14.09 -8.63
C GLN A 47 4.79 -13.05 -9.36
N SER A 48 4.26 -11.84 -9.56
CA SER A 48 4.97 -10.74 -10.23
C SER A 48 6.25 -10.33 -9.49
N ILE A 49 6.20 -10.26 -8.15
CA ILE A 49 7.36 -9.90 -7.33
C ILE A 49 8.12 -11.12 -6.77
N VAL A 50 7.70 -12.34 -7.10
CA VAL A 50 8.30 -13.61 -6.66
C VAL A 50 8.43 -13.69 -5.13
N LYS A 51 7.35 -13.35 -4.43
CA LYS A 51 7.21 -13.41 -2.97
C LYS A 51 5.93 -14.16 -2.59
N ASN A 52 5.78 -14.49 -1.31
CA ASN A 52 4.53 -15.11 -0.84
C ASN A 52 3.41 -14.08 -0.73
N VAL A 53 2.19 -14.51 -1.05
CA VAL A 53 0.97 -13.69 -0.88
C VAL A 53 0.86 -13.09 0.51
N ASN A 54 1.12 -13.88 1.56
CA ASN A 54 0.98 -13.45 2.94
C ASN A 54 1.99 -12.35 3.31
N ASP A 55 3.21 -12.48 2.79
CA ASP A 55 4.29 -11.51 2.92
C ASP A 55 3.92 -10.20 2.21
N CYS A 56 3.39 -10.27 0.98
CA CYS A 56 2.92 -9.11 0.22
C CYS A 56 1.81 -8.35 0.97
N LYS A 57 0.81 -9.09 1.48
CA LYS A 57 -0.30 -8.54 2.26
C LYS A 57 0.20 -7.81 3.51
N THR A 58 1.10 -8.46 4.25
CA THR A 58 1.68 -7.90 5.48
C THR A 58 2.49 -6.64 5.18
N ARG A 59 3.33 -6.68 4.14
CA ARG A 59 4.16 -5.55 3.76
C ARG A 59 3.35 -4.36 3.29
N TRP A 60 2.37 -4.60 2.41
CA TRP A 60 1.46 -3.54 1.93
C TRP A 60 0.71 -2.87 3.09
N ARG A 61 0.26 -3.65 4.07
CA ARG A 61 -0.36 -3.10 5.29
C ARG A 61 0.59 -2.14 6.00
N THR A 62 1.84 -2.54 6.24
CA THR A 62 2.86 -1.68 6.86
C THR A 62 3.12 -0.39 6.07
N ILE A 63 3.26 -0.50 4.74
CA ILE A 63 3.47 0.66 3.85
C ILE A 63 2.29 1.64 3.97
N ARG A 64 1.07 1.12 3.82
CA ARG A 64 -0.17 1.92 3.88
C ARG A 64 -0.37 2.57 5.25
N ASP A 65 -0.14 1.83 6.34
CA ASP A 65 -0.29 2.35 7.69
C ASP A 65 0.74 3.46 7.98
N SER A 66 1.98 3.28 7.52
CA SER A 66 3.02 4.32 7.57
C SER A 66 2.61 5.56 6.78
N TYR A 67 2.13 5.37 5.54
CA TYR A 67 1.67 6.47 4.69
C TYR A 67 0.50 7.24 5.33
N LYS A 68 -0.52 6.53 5.83
CA LYS A 68 -1.66 7.15 6.53
C LYS A 68 -1.25 7.92 7.78
N LYS A 69 -0.30 7.39 8.56
CA LYS A 69 0.23 8.08 9.74
C LYS A 69 0.92 9.38 9.35
N ASN A 70 1.70 9.37 8.27
CA ASN A 70 2.34 10.57 7.74
C ASN A 70 1.33 11.56 7.16
N LEU A 71 0.33 11.09 6.40
CA LEU A 71 -0.73 11.92 5.82
C LEU A 71 -1.54 12.65 6.90
N LYS A 72 -1.96 11.93 7.96
CA LYS A 72 -2.65 12.54 9.11
C LYS A 72 -1.81 13.61 9.80
N LYS A 73 -0.51 13.36 9.99
CA LYS A 73 0.42 14.35 10.56
C LYS A 73 0.52 15.61 9.68
N ARG A 74 0.61 15.45 8.35
CA ARG A 74 0.61 16.59 7.41
C ARG A 74 -0.70 17.39 7.50
N ARG A 75 -1.85 16.71 7.56
CA ARG A 75 -3.19 17.34 7.61
C ARG A 75 -3.52 18.01 8.95
N LEU A 76 -3.01 17.51 10.07
CA LEU A 76 -3.34 18.04 11.40
C LEU A 76 -2.53 19.29 11.81
N GLY A 77 -1.57 19.76 11.02
CA GLY A 77 -0.92 21.06 11.25
C GLY A 77 -0.33 21.25 12.66
N THR A 78 0.09 20.18 13.34
CA THR A 78 0.69 20.29 14.66
C THR A 78 2.19 20.56 14.51
N GLY A 79 2.60 21.76 14.91
CA GLY A 79 3.97 22.30 14.83
C GLY A 79 5.00 21.50 15.62
N SER A 80 5.37 20.32 15.13
CA SER A 80 6.53 19.57 15.59
C SER A 80 7.45 19.36 14.39
N ALA A 81 8.58 20.06 14.41
CA ALA A 81 9.63 20.12 13.37
C ALA A 81 10.38 18.79 13.15
N ALA A 82 9.72 17.64 13.31
CA ALA A 82 10.26 16.34 12.96
C ALA A 82 9.65 15.89 11.62
N THR A 83 10.20 16.41 10.53
CA THR A 83 9.97 15.91 9.17
C THR A 83 10.53 14.49 9.08
N THR A 84 9.78 13.51 9.58
CA THR A 84 10.12 12.11 9.38
C THR A 84 9.88 11.82 7.91
N LYS A 85 10.93 11.97 7.09
CA LYS A 85 10.92 11.61 5.67
C LYS A 85 10.27 10.23 5.57
N SER A 86 9.19 10.14 4.81
CA SER A 86 8.54 8.85 4.54
C SER A 86 9.62 7.91 3.99
N LYS A 87 9.73 6.71 4.56
CA LYS A 87 10.65 5.67 4.12
C LYS A 87 10.34 5.18 2.69
N TYR A 88 9.16 5.54 2.18
CA TYR A 88 8.66 5.18 0.86
C TYR A 88 8.46 6.43 0.02
N ASN A 89 8.69 6.33 -1.29
CA ASN A 89 8.44 7.39 -2.25
C ASN A 89 6.98 7.87 -2.15
N ASP A 90 6.81 9.14 -1.78
CA ASP A 90 5.49 9.77 -1.55
C ASP A 90 4.68 9.83 -2.86
N ASP A 91 5.37 9.97 -4.00
CA ASP A 91 4.78 9.97 -5.34
C ASP A 91 4.09 8.65 -5.68
N SER A 92 4.76 7.52 -5.44
CA SER A 92 4.19 6.19 -5.73
C SER A 92 2.98 5.87 -4.87
N LEU A 93 2.82 6.51 -3.70
CA LEU A 93 1.67 6.30 -2.79
C LEU A 93 0.62 7.40 -2.87
N SER A 94 0.85 8.45 -3.68
CA SER A 94 -0.07 9.57 -3.85
C SER A 94 -1.47 9.16 -4.33
N PHE A 95 -1.58 8.05 -5.06
CA PHE A 95 -2.86 7.49 -5.50
C PHE A 95 -3.78 7.09 -4.35
N LEU A 96 -3.25 6.90 -3.14
CA LEU A 96 -4.03 6.59 -1.94
C LEU A 96 -4.69 7.82 -1.32
N ASP A 97 -4.21 9.04 -1.59
CA ASP A 97 -4.76 10.28 -1.02
C ASP A 97 -6.22 10.51 -1.44
N ASN A 98 -6.53 10.20 -2.71
CA ASN A 98 -7.87 10.34 -3.29
C ASN A 98 -8.93 9.43 -2.65
N ILE A 99 -8.52 8.36 -1.95
CA ILE A 99 -9.43 7.32 -1.45
C ILE A 99 -9.88 7.60 -0.02
N GLU A 100 -9.04 8.26 0.77
CA GLU A 100 -9.38 8.64 2.15
C GLU A 100 -10.48 9.73 2.19
N ASN A 101 -10.68 10.49 1.10
CA ASN A 101 -11.73 11.51 1.02
C ASN A 101 -13.14 10.93 0.80
N GLU A 102 -13.28 9.66 0.41
CA GLU A 102 -14.57 9.05 0.07
C GLU A 102 -15.34 8.52 1.29
N ARG A 103 -14.76 8.64 2.49
CA ARG A 103 -15.40 8.31 3.78
C ARG A 103 -15.96 9.54 4.52
N ARG A 104 -15.94 10.72 3.91
CA ARG A 104 -16.54 11.94 4.47
C ARG A 104 -17.87 12.24 3.83
#